data_AF-A0A7S2L2V2-F1
#
_entry.id   AF-A0A7S2L2V2-F1
#
_cell.length_a   1.000
_cell.length_b   1.000
_cell.length_c   1.000
_cell.angle_alpha   90.00
_cell.angle_beta   90.00
_cell.angle_gamma   90.00
#
_symmetry.space_group_name_H-M   'P 1'
#
loop_
_entity.id
_entity.type
_entity.pdbx_description
1 polymer ?
#
loop_
_entity_poly.entity_id
_entity_poly.type
_entity_poly.pdbx_seq_one_letter_code
_entity_poly.pdbx_strand_id
1 'polypeptide(L)'
;AEYLRLAANYLGSQWVPLPPQEGDATQPGFGALATAAVYPHEGLIAPGEAVRVRVTVRALRESDINTQLFVDLPVSASDSTAAALPVKVGVVAAIRAPRVELRAAPYLDFGVVRAHARHTMTLRVNNPTDLPLLARLRTFDEGAGADLEGEPFLMATHQEVVDVFRRSVQSAATDGFVAVLDGEPQEQLSEPWVHSRSGCLDRSGRKRYEYSGRQAIPDGQEAEEADPGIDDSVKFVFSPGCLVLMPRQSAEVQVTLRSAEVGKLRTLLEAVGFDSCRSQCVEVYAEVQLPRLRLTTQHVHFPVTYAKMPSEAVEIGVRNDSDMPATFNWKIPLELSAGLEVLITPADGEVPPRGEATFKIVTIPTIEAEFSQLDIPFFIGDVLQPLVLRATARVFGLEVDYAVVPNGELPPAIVHQPRALAGETSETSAVANGKAPDAAPIVDFGVIELQTSRSIQLVLYNRSGMATPFSVQVEKNPAYDPLLKGRTVGGLLDAATRMYALCGHGGSADGSREMQSMS
;
A
#
# COMPACT_ATOMS: atom_id res chain seq x y z
N ALA A 1 35.43 -32.19 3.49
CA ALA A 1 36.18 -31.81 2.27
C ALA A 1 36.96 -32.98 1.67
N GLU A 2 37.88 -33.61 2.39
CA GLU A 2 38.69 -34.73 1.86
C GLU A 2 37.85 -35.95 1.45
N TYR A 3 36.84 -36.32 2.25
CA TYR A 3 35.85 -37.35 1.88
C TYR A 3 35.14 -37.05 0.56
N LEU A 4 34.70 -35.80 0.35
CA LEU A 4 34.04 -35.38 -0.90
C LEU A 4 35.01 -35.41 -2.09
N ARG A 5 36.29 -35.08 -1.89
CA ARG A 5 37.34 -35.21 -2.92
C ARG A 5 37.60 -36.65 -3.30
N LEU A 6 37.66 -37.56 -2.33
CA LEU A 6 37.81 -39.00 -2.58
C LEU A 6 36.59 -39.57 -3.31
N ALA A 7 35.37 -39.19 -2.91
CA ALA A 7 34.15 -39.56 -3.59
C ALA A 7 34.12 -39.03 -5.05
N ALA A 8 34.50 -37.77 -5.26
CA ALA A 8 34.59 -37.15 -6.58
C ALA A 8 35.58 -37.86 -7.51
N ASN A 9 36.76 -38.26 -7.00
CA ASN A 9 37.75 -39.01 -7.75
C ASN A 9 37.31 -40.45 -8.05
N TYR A 10 36.60 -41.09 -7.11
CA TYR A 10 36.02 -42.42 -7.30
C TYR A 10 34.94 -42.42 -8.40
N LEU A 11 34.07 -41.42 -8.40
CA LEU A 11 33.01 -41.28 -9.41
C LEU A 11 33.55 -40.98 -10.83
N GLY A 12 34.78 -40.49 -10.97
CA GLY A 12 35.36 -40.15 -12.28
C GLY A 12 36.24 -41.23 -12.92
N SER A 13 36.79 -42.17 -12.14
CA SER A 13 37.91 -43.02 -12.59
C SER A 13 37.56 -44.48 -12.85
N GLN A 14 36.35 -44.96 -12.47
CA GLN A 14 36.01 -46.39 -12.50
C GLN A 14 34.66 -46.72 -13.13
N TRP A 15 34.08 -45.79 -13.89
CA TRP A 15 32.75 -46.01 -14.44
C TRP A 15 32.81 -46.92 -15.66
N VAL A 16 32.25 -48.12 -15.52
CA VAL A 16 31.93 -49.02 -16.64
C VAL A 16 31.13 -48.21 -17.69
N PRO A 17 31.33 -48.39 -19.01
CA PRO A 17 30.52 -47.68 -20.01
C PRO A 17 29.03 -47.94 -19.81
N LEU A 18 28.20 -46.90 -20.03
CA LEU A 18 26.75 -47.06 -20.08
C LEU A 18 26.37 -47.99 -21.25
N PRO A 19 25.23 -48.69 -21.14
CA PRO A 19 24.71 -49.42 -22.28
C PRO A 19 24.46 -48.45 -23.47
N PRO A 20 24.69 -48.88 -24.71
CA PRO A 20 24.44 -48.03 -25.88
C PRO A 20 22.96 -47.66 -25.95
N GLN A 21 22.66 -46.36 -25.90
CA GLN A 21 21.30 -45.82 -25.99
C GLN A 21 20.80 -45.68 -27.43
N GLU A 22 21.72 -45.41 -28.37
CA GLU A 22 21.43 -45.21 -29.79
C GLU A 22 22.30 -46.16 -30.62
N GLY A 23 21.66 -46.91 -31.50
CA GLY A 23 22.33 -47.94 -32.30
C GLY A 23 21.33 -48.85 -32.99
N ASP A 24 21.84 -49.65 -33.93
CA ASP A 24 21.04 -50.66 -34.62
C ASP A 24 20.71 -51.81 -33.65
N ALA A 25 19.51 -52.41 -33.74
CA ALA A 25 19.05 -53.46 -32.82
C ALA A 25 19.94 -54.73 -32.80
N THR A 26 20.93 -54.77 -33.70
CA THR A 26 21.94 -55.82 -33.84
C THR A 26 23.15 -55.63 -32.93
N GLN A 27 23.33 -54.47 -32.30
CA GLN A 27 24.43 -54.25 -31.38
C GLN A 27 24.20 -54.98 -30.03
N PRO A 28 25.19 -55.76 -29.55
CA PRO A 28 25.08 -56.42 -28.26
C PRO A 28 24.95 -55.39 -27.14
N GLY A 29 23.85 -55.47 -26.38
CA GLY A 29 23.52 -54.52 -25.31
C GLY A 29 22.55 -53.41 -25.70
N PHE A 30 22.06 -53.37 -26.95
CA PHE A 30 20.97 -52.47 -27.34
C PHE A 30 19.72 -52.71 -26.48
N GLY A 31 19.19 -51.66 -25.87
CA GLY A 31 18.03 -51.73 -24.97
C GLY A 31 18.32 -52.34 -23.58
N ALA A 32 19.59 -52.61 -23.24
CA ALA A 32 19.94 -53.11 -21.93
C ALA A 32 19.73 -52.04 -20.84
N LEU A 33 19.12 -52.44 -19.72
CA LEU A 33 18.89 -51.56 -18.57
C LEU A 33 20.20 -51.21 -17.83
N ALA A 34 21.19 -52.10 -17.90
CA ALA A 34 22.46 -51.99 -17.19
C ALA A 34 23.60 -52.75 -17.88
N THR A 35 24.83 -52.27 -17.65
CA THR A 35 26.09 -52.93 -18.01
C THR A 35 26.73 -53.50 -16.75
N ALA A 36 27.20 -54.74 -16.81
CA ALA A 36 28.04 -55.34 -15.78
C ALA A 36 29.44 -55.59 -16.34
N ALA A 37 30.47 -55.11 -15.64
CA ALA A 37 31.87 -55.44 -15.92
C ALA A 37 32.39 -56.39 -14.85
N VAL A 38 33.17 -57.38 -15.26
CA VAL A 38 33.75 -58.38 -14.38
C VAL A 38 35.27 -58.29 -14.49
N TYR A 39 35.97 -58.21 -13.36
CA TYR A 39 37.42 -58.14 -13.32
C TYR A 39 38.01 -59.01 -12.19
N PRO A 40 38.99 -59.89 -12.49
CA PRO A 40 39.39 -60.29 -13.84
C PRO A 40 38.24 -61.05 -14.55
N HIS A 41 38.10 -60.87 -15.87
CA HIS A 41 37.10 -61.60 -16.67
C HIS A 41 37.60 -62.98 -17.12
N GLU A 42 38.92 -63.18 -17.09
CA GLU A 42 39.62 -64.44 -17.35
C GLU A 42 40.81 -64.58 -16.40
N GLY A 43 41.18 -65.80 -16.04
CA GLY A 43 42.32 -66.04 -15.17
C GLY A 43 42.52 -67.52 -14.85
N LEU A 44 43.68 -67.84 -14.29
CA LEU A 44 44.01 -69.19 -13.82
C LEU A 44 43.96 -69.21 -12.29
N ILE A 45 43.26 -70.20 -11.74
CA ILE A 45 43.21 -70.45 -10.30
C ILE A 45 44.18 -71.59 -10.02
N ALA A 46 45.31 -71.32 -9.37
CA ALA A 46 46.26 -72.38 -9.02
C ALA A 46 45.71 -73.28 -7.88
N PRO A 47 46.19 -74.53 -7.76
CA PRO A 47 45.75 -75.42 -6.69
C PRO A 47 46.00 -74.81 -5.30
N GLY A 48 44.93 -74.69 -4.50
CA GLY A 48 44.98 -74.10 -3.16
C GLY A 48 44.90 -72.57 -3.12
N GLU A 49 44.83 -71.90 -4.27
CA GLU A 49 44.64 -70.45 -4.35
C GLU A 49 43.16 -70.06 -4.51
N ALA A 50 42.86 -68.79 -4.21
CA ALA A 50 41.55 -68.19 -4.41
C ALA A 50 41.68 -66.91 -5.22
N VAL A 51 40.86 -66.78 -6.27
CA VAL A 51 40.79 -65.57 -7.10
C VAL A 51 39.57 -64.75 -6.68
N ARG A 52 39.77 -63.44 -6.46
CA ARG A 52 38.69 -62.50 -6.19
C ARG A 52 38.19 -61.91 -7.49
N VAL A 53 36.94 -62.21 -7.83
CA VAL A 53 36.25 -61.62 -8.98
C VAL A 53 35.44 -60.41 -8.50
N ARG A 54 35.72 -59.24 -9.07
CA ARG A 54 34.95 -58.00 -8.85
C ARG A 54 33.91 -57.88 -9.94
N VAL A 55 32.65 -57.75 -9.54
CA VAL A 55 31.53 -57.45 -10.44
C VAL A 55 31.09 -56.02 -10.20
N THR A 56 31.18 -55.17 -11.22
CA THR A 56 30.76 -53.77 -11.18
C THR A 56 29.55 -53.61 -12.09
N VAL A 57 28.44 -53.10 -11.56
CA VAL A 57 27.20 -52.90 -12.32
C VAL A 57 26.92 -51.40 -12.45
N ARG A 58 26.53 -50.95 -13.63
CA ARG A 58 26.11 -49.58 -13.92
C ARG A 58 24.81 -49.61 -14.73
N ALA A 59 23.78 -48.92 -14.27
CA ALA A 59 22.53 -48.80 -15.00
C ALA A 59 22.25 -47.37 -15.44
N LEU A 60 21.33 -47.27 -16.38
CA LEU A 60 20.93 -46.01 -16.96
C LEU A 60 19.79 -45.33 -16.19
N ARG A 61 18.86 -46.11 -15.64
CA ARG A 61 17.66 -45.61 -14.94
C ARG A 61 17.37 -46.44 -13.70
N GLU A 62 16.47 -45.95 -12.85
CA GLU A 62 15.94 -46.72 -11.73
C GLU A 62 15.41 -48.08 -12.23
N SER A 63 15.95 -49.16 -11.68
CA SER A 63 15.61 -50.51 -12.12
C SER A 63 15.98 -51.53 -11.05
N ASP A 64 15.27 -52.66 -11.05
CA ASP A 64 15.64 -53.83 -10.26
C ASP A 64 16.28 -54.85 -11.20
N ILE A 65 17.57 -55.08 -11.03
CA ILE A 65 18.33 -56.08 -11.79
C ILE A 65 18.22 -57.39 -11.04
N ASN A 66 17.82 -58.43 -11.76
CA ASN A 66 17.92 -59.81 -11.34
C ASN A 66 18.50 -60.61 -12.51
N THR A 67 19.81 -60.83 -12.50
CA THR A 67 20.53 -61.50 -13.58
C THR A 67 21.41 -62.63 -13.03
N GLN A 68 22.05 -63.39 -13.91
CA GLN A 68 22.94 -64.49 -13.55
C GLN A 68 24.30 -64.27 -14.21
N LEU A 69 25.36 -64.32 -13.39
CA LEU A 69 26.73 -64.42 -13.85
C LEU A 69 27.03 -65.91 -14.08
N PHE A 70 27.52 -66.23 -15.28
CA PHE A 70 27.99 -67.57 -15.62
C PHE A 70 29.50 -67.61 -15.49
N VAL A 71 30.01 -68.60 -14.75
CA VAL A 71 31.46 -68.85 -14.62
C VAL A 71 31.75 -70.21 -15.23
N ASP A 72 32.39 -70.18 -16.39
CA ASP A 72 32.85 -71.38 -17.09
C ASP A 72 34.20 -71.83 -16.52
N LEU A 73 34.34 -73.14 -16.28
CA LEU A 73 35.55 -73.76 -15.76
C LEU A 73 36.05 -74.81 -16.75
N PRO A 74 36.80 -74.40 -17.80
CA PRO A 74 37.34 -75.34 -18.80
C PRO A 74 38.48 -76.19 -18.21
N VAL A 75 38.69 -77.39 -18.77
CA VAL A 75 39.76 -78.32 -18.33
C VAL A 75 41.15 -77.79 -18.72
N SER A 76 41.25 -77.05 -19.82
CA SER A 76 42.48 -76.47 -20.36
C SER A 76 42.20 -75.10 -20.97
N ALA A 77 43.16 -74.18 -20.91
CA ALA A 77 43.05 -72.84 -21.48
C ALA A 77 42.87 -72.83 -23.01
N SER A 78 43.22 -73.92 -23.69
CA SER A 78 43.11 -74.07 -25.15
C SER A 78 41.91 -74.89 -25.62
N ASP A 79 41.14 -75.47 -24.70
CA ASP A 79 40.11 -76.46 -25.00
C ASP A 79 38.76 -75.94 -24.49
N SER A 80 37.79 -75.75 -25.40
CA SER A 80 36.45 -75.26 -25.06
C SER A 80 35.57 -76.33 -24.40
N THR A 81 36.15 -77.51 -24.14
CA THR A 81 35.51 -78.60 -23.41
C THR A 81 35.46 -78.26 -21.91
N ALA A 82 34.25 -77.93 -21.44
CA ALA A 82 34.01 -77.55 -20.05
C ALA A 82 34.32 -78.73 -19.10
N ALA A 83 35.11 -78.50 -18.05
CA ALA A 83 35.42 -79.52 -17.04
C ALA A 83 34.20 -79.86 -16.16
N ALA A 84 33.30 -78.89 -16.02
CA ALA A 84 32.08 -78.97 -15.24
C ALA A 84 30.99 -78.09 -15.87
N LEU A 85 29.74 -78.25 -15.43
CA LEU A 85 28.66 -77.34 -15.80
C LEU A 85 28.97 -75.91 -15.33
N PRO A 86 28.61 -74.87 -16.12
CA PRO A 86 28.82 -73.47 -15.75
C PRO A 86 28.22 -73.16 -14.38
N VAL A 87 29.01 -72.54 -13.50
CA VAL A 87 28.52 -72.10 -12.20
C VAL A 87 27.67 -70.86 -12.41
N LYS A 88 26.41 -70.91 -11.98
CA LYS A 88 25.48 -69.78 -12.07
C LYS A 88 25.44 -69.04 -10.74
N VAL A 89 25.83 -67.77 -10.75
CA VAL A 89 25.78 -66.88 -9.58
C VAL A 89 24.72 -65.83 -9.82
N GLY A 90 23.68 -65.79 -8.99
CA GLY A 90 22.66 -64.74 -9.07
C GLY A 90 23.24 -63.37 -8.70
N VAL A 91 23.01 -62.38 -9.55
CA VAL A 91 23.36 -60.97 -9.32
C VAL A 91 22.06 -60.18 -9.23
N VAL A 92 21.74 -59.74 -8.02
CA VAL A 92 20.56 -58.92 -7.73
C VAL A 92 21.01 -57.54 -7.28
N ALA A 93 20.47 -56.49 -7.90
CA ALA A 93 20.76 -55.11 -7.52
C ALA A 93 19.51 -54.23 -7.68
N ALA A 94 19.16 -53.51 -6.62
CA ALA A 94 18.12 -52.49 -6.67
C ALA A 94 18.77 -51.13 -6.96
N ILE A 95 18.59 -50.61 -8.17
CA ILE A 95 19.18 -49.36 -8.61
C ILE A 95 18.16 -48.26 -8.43
N ARG A 96 18.55 -47.22 -7.69
CA ARG A 96 17.73 -46.06 -7.36
C ARG A 96 18.50 -44.81 -7.70
N ALA A 97 17.78 -43.80 -8.19
CA ALA A 97 18.33 -42.49 -8.47
C ALA A 97 18.54 -41.72 -7.15
N PRO A 98 19.39 -40.69 -7.15
CA PRO A 98 19.47 -39.75 -6.04
C PRO A 98 18.09 -39.14 -5.78
N ARG A 99 17.69 -39.04 -4.50
CA ARG A 99 16.37 -38.56 -4.10
C ARG A 99 16.48 -37.25 -3.37
N VAL A 100 15.53 -36.36 -3.59
CA VAL A 100 15.41 -35.11 -2.84
C VAL A 100 14.59 -35.32 -1.57
N GLU A 101 15.04 -34.74 -0.45
CA GLU A 101 14.32 -34.71 0.83
C GLU A 101 14.16 -33.26 1.34
N LEU A 102 12.94 -32.76 1.41
CA LEU A 102 12.51 -31.56 2.13
C LEU A 102 12.29 -31.95 3.60
N ARG A 103 13.32 -31.82 4.43
CA ARG A 103 13.21 -32.11 5.88
C ARG A 103 12.66 -30.87 6.59
N ALA A 104 11.79 -31.10 7.56
CA ALA A 104 11.21 -30.11 8.49
C ALA A 104 10.05 -29.23 8.01
N ALA A 105 9.55 -29.36 6.77
CA ALA A 105 8.37 -28.63 6.32
C ALA A 105 7.48 -29.51 5.42
N PRO A 106 6.56 -30.32 5.96
CA PRO A 106 5.46 -30.86 5.16
C PRO A 106 4.51 -29.74 4.68
N TYR A 107 4.65 -28.56 5.28
CA TYR A 107 3.80 -27.41 5.11
C TYR A 107 4.65 -26.13 5.27
N LEU A 108 4.52 -25.20 4.32
CA LEU A 108 5.15 -23.89 4.31
C LEU A 108 4.05 -22.84 4.51
N ASP A 109 4.03 -22.23 5.71
CA ASP A 109 3.03 -21.25 6.08
C ASP A 109 3.60 -19.84 6.01
N PHE A 110 3.17 -19.08 5.01
CA PHE A 110 3.46 -17.65 4.94
C PHE A 110 2.59 -16.83 5.91
N GLY A 111 1.56 -17.43 6.50
CA GLY A 111 0.62 -16.78 7.38
C GLY A 111 -0.24 -15.76 6.65
N VAL A 112 -0.52 -14.65 7.33
CA VAL A 112 -1.25 -13.51 6.74
C VAL A 112 -0.24 -12.59 6.06
N VAL A 113 -0.38 -12.46 4.74
CA VAL A 113 0.54 -11.69 3.90
C VAL A 113 -0.17 -10.55 3.18
N ARG A 114 0.58 -9.49 2.93
CA ARG A 114 0.07 -8.30 2.25
C ARG A 114 -0.01 -8.53 0.74
N ALA A 115 -1.15 -8.20 0.14
CA ALA A 115 -1.30 -8.15 -1.32
C ALA A 115 -0.33 -7.13 -1.94
N HIS A 116 0.09 -7.37 -3.18
CA HIS A 116 1.07 -6.59 -3.94
C HIS A 116 2.45 -6.47 -3.28
N ALA A 117 2.79 -7.42 -2.39
CA ALA A 117 4.10 -7.51 -1.75
C ALA A 117 4.77 -8.85 -2.04
N ARG A 118 6.08 -8.89 -1.81
CA ARG A 118 6.91 -10.10 -1.89
C ARG A 118 7.15 -10.62 -0.49
N HIS A 119 6.95 -11.92 -0.30
CA HIS A 119 7.20 -12.58 0.99
C HIS A 119 8.16 -13.74 0.73
N THR A 120 9.27 -13.79 1.45
CA THR A 120 10.32 -14.80 1.23
C THR A 120 10.45 -15.69 2.46
N MET A 121 10.44 -17.00 2.25
CA MET A 121 10.76 -18.00 3.26
C MET A 121 11.90 -18.90 2.77
N THR A 122 12.61 -19.52 3.70
CA THR A 122 13.68 -20.48 3.39
C THR A 122 13.17 -21.91 3.46
N LEU A 123 13.38 -22.66 2.38
CA LEU A 123 13.07 -24.09 2.28
C LEU A 123 14.37 -24.88 2.28
N ARG A 124 14.50 -25.86 3.17
CA ARG A 124 15.70 -26.69 3.27
C ARG A 124 15.59 -27.95 2.43
N VAL A 125 16.41 -28.04 1.40
CA VAL A 125 16.48 -29.17 0.47
C VAL A 125 17.68 -30.04 0.84
N ASN A 126 17.47 -31.35 1.02
CA ASN A 126 18.49 -32.29 1.45
C ASN A 126 18.71 -33.39 0.41
N ASN A 127 19.95 -33.81 0.28
CA ASN A 127 20.32 -35.03 -0.44
C ASN A 127 20.70 -36.10 0.59
N PRO A 128 19.84 -37.09 0.86
CA PRO A 128 20.13 -38.18 1.79
C PRO A 128 21.06 -39.25 1.18
N THR A 129 21.36 -39.17 -0.12
CA THR A 129 22.07 -40.22 -0.87
C THR A 129 23.58 -40.00 -0.89
N ASP A 130 24.31 -41.06 -1.26
CA ASP A 130 25.77 -41.04 -1.43
C ASP A 130 26.23 -40.51 -2.80
N LEU A 131 25.27 -40.13 -3.66
CA LEU A 131 25.50 -39.61 -5.00
C LEU A 131 25.14 -38.12 -5.07
N PRO A 132 25.81 -37.31 -5.91
CA PRO A 132 25.40 -35.94 -6.14
C PRO A 132 24.00 -35.92 -6.78
N LEU A 133 23.18 -34.95 -6.38
CA LEU A 133 21.79 -34.81 -6.81
C LEU A 133 21.61 -33.45 -7.47
N LEU A 134 21.11 -33.41 -8.70
CA LEU A 134 20.56 -32.18 -9.29
C LEU A 134 19.08 -32.10 -8.88
N ALA A 135 18.71 -31.08 -8.11
CA ALA A 135 17.36 -30.84 -7.64
C ALA A 135 16.81 -29.54 -8.26
N ARG A 136 15.56 -29.59 -8.71
CA ARG A 136 14.80 -28.43 -9.19
C ARG A 136 13.54 -28.27 -8.37
N LEU A 137 13.23 -27.02 -7.99
CA LEU A 137 11.98 -26.66 -7.33
C LEU A 137 11.04 -26.02 -8.35
N ARG A 138 9.77 -26.39 -8.31
CA ARG A 138 8.73 -25.82 -9.17
C ARG A 138 7.38 -25.78 -8.46
N THR A 139 6.48 -24.95 -8.96
CA THR A 139 5.07 -24.98 -8.55
C THR A 139 4.41 -26.21 -9.18
N PHE A 140 3.66 -26.97 -8.40
CA PHE A 140 2.89 -28.11 -8.91
C PHE A 140 1.61 -27.59 -9.56
N ASP A 141 1.42 -27.91 -10.84
CA ASP A 141 0.20 -27.59 -11.57
C ASP A 141 -0.58 -28.87 -11.85
N GLU A 142 -1.72 -29.03 -11.18
CA GLU A 142 -2.60 -30.20 -11.31
C GLU A 142 -3.33 -30.23 -12.68
N GLY A 143 -3.39 -29.08 -13.38
CA GLY A 143 -4.07 -28.93 -14.67
C GLY A 143 -3.16 -29.12 -15.90
N ALA A 144 -1.84 -29.06 -15.72
CA ALA A 144 -0.89 -29.44 -16.75
C ALA A 144 -0.83 -30.98 -16.81
N GLY A 145 -1.68 -31.57 -17.66
CA GLY A 145 -1.71 -33.01 -17.89
C GLY A 145 -0.30 -33.57 -18.13
N ALA A 146 -0.12 -34.85 -17.79
CA ALA A 146 1.14 -35.60 -17.86
C ALA A 146 1.88 -35.61 -19.23
N ASP A 147 1.35 -34.91 -20.24
CA ASP A 147 1.84 -34.80 -21.60
C ASP A 147 2.66 -33.51 -21.86
N LEU A 148 2.69 -32.57 -20.91
CA LEU A 148 3.69 -31.51 -20.91
C LEU A 148 4.89 -32.01 -20.11
N GLU A 149 5.87 -32.56 -20.82
CA GLU A 149 7.23 -32.71 -20.33
C GLU A 149 7.65 -31.38 -19.71
N GLY A 150 7.57 -31.29 -18.38
CA GLY A 150 7.97 -30.08 -17.67
C GLY A 150 9.38 -29.71 -18.13
N GLU A 151 9.63 -28.41 -18.26
CA GLU A 151 10.90 -27.83 -18.68
C GLU A 151 12.08 -28.77 -18.36
N PRO A 152 12.80 -29.28 -19.38
CA PRO A 152 13.83 -30.26 -19.15
C PRO A 152 14.90 -29.69 -18.21
N PHE A 153 15.53 -30.56 -17.43
CA PHE A 153 16.71 -30.13 -16.69
C PHE A 153 17.76 -29.62 -17.67
N LEU A 154 18.54 -28.61 -17.27
CA LEU A 154 19.66 -28.09 -18.06
C LEU A 154 20.70 -29.16 -18.45
N MET A 155 20.75 -30.25 -17.69
CA MET A 155 21.67 -31.35 -17.93
C MET A 155 20.94 -32.50 -18.59
N ALA A 156 21.57 -33.07 -19.61
CA ALA A 156 21.02 -34.21 -20.36
C ALA A 156 21.41 -35.54 -19.71
N THR A 157 22.51 -35.58 -18.94
CA THR A 157 23.05 -36.81 -18.38
C THR A 157 23.50 -36.66 -16.93
N HIS A 158 23.39 -37.74 -16.16
CA HIS A 158 23.90 -37.76 -14.78
C HIS A 158 25.44 -37.58 -14.73
N GLN A 159 26.14 -37.88 -15.83
CA GLN A 159 27.57 -37.62 -15.96
C GLN A 159 27.88 -36.11 -15.86
N GLU A 160 27.07 -35.26 -16.50
CA GLU A 160 27.21 -33.80 -16.42
C GLU A 160 27.01 -33.29 -14.98
N VAL A 161 26.05 -33.86 -14.25
CA VAL A 161 25.82 -33.57 -12.82
C VAL A 161 27.07 -33.90 -11.99
N VAL A 162 27.67 -35.07 -12.23
CA VAL A 162 28.91 -35.50 -11.58
C VAL A 162 30.11 -34.64 -11.98
N ASP A 163 30.16 -34.14 -13.22
CA ASP A 163 31.24 -33.28 -13.69
C ASP A 163 31.13 -31.86 -13.11
N VAL A 164 29.91 -31.34 -12.92
CA VAL A 164 29.68 -30.10 -12.14
C VAL A 164 30.07 -30.30 -10.67
N PHE A 165 29.70 -31.44 -10.08
CA PHE A 165 30.12 -31.82 -8.74
C PHE A 165 31.65 -31.84 -8.61
N ARG A 166 32.36 -32.51 -9.54
CA ARG A 166 33.82 -32.57 -9.54
C ARG A 166 34.46 -31.20 -9.63
N ARG A 167 34.01 -30.36 -10.57
CA ARG A 167 34.51 -28.99 -10.73
C ARG A 167 34.34 -28.18 -9.45
N SER A 168 33.18 -28.28 -8.81
CA SER A 168 32.87 -27.56 -7.57
C SER A 168 33.69 -28.02 -6.36
N VAL A 169 33.87 -29.33 -6.20
CA VAL A 169 34.72 -29.87 -5.12
C VAL A 169 36.20 -29.51 -5.33
N GLN A 170 36.64 -29.37 -6.58
CA GLN A 170 37.99 -28.92 -6.93
C GLN A 170 38.18 -27.43 -6.73
N SER A 171 37.16 -26.60 -7.02
CA SER A 171 37.19 -25.14 -6.81
C SER A 171 37.02 -24.72 -5.34
N ALA A 172 36.92 -25.67 -4.41
CA ALA A 172 36.77 -25.46 -2.97
C ALA A 172 35.49 -24.68 -2.56
N ALA A 173 34.40 -24.82 -3.34
CA ALA A 173 33.08 -24.37 -2.89
C ALA A 173 32.72 -25.13 -1.59
N THR A 174 32.52 -24.39 -0.50
CA THR A 174 32.43 -24.92 0.87
C THR A 174 31.00 -25.16 1.34
N ASP A 175 29.98 -24.67 0.61
CA ASP A 175 28.60 -24.64 1.08
C ASP A 175 27.79 -25.93 0.84
N GLY A 176 28.43 -27.01 0.37
CA GLY A 176 27.76 -28.31 0.23
C GLY A 176 26.73 -28.39 -0.91
N PHE A 177 26.58 -27.34 -1.71
CA PHE A 177 25.79 -27.31 -2.94
C PHE A 177 26.37 -26.34 -3.98
N VAL A 178 25.85 -26.41 -5.21
CA VAL A 178 26.15 -25.48 -6.30
C VAL A 178 24.83 -25.01 -6.90
N ALA A 179 24.56 -23.71 -6.85
CA ALA A 179 23.48 -23.12 -7.61
C ALA A 179 23.79 -23.28 -9.11
N VAL A 180 22.88 -23.91 -9.85
CA VAL A 180 22.95 -23.92 -11.31
C VAL A 180 22.16 -22.69 -11.74
N LEU A 181 22.86 -21.70 -12.31
CA LEU A 181 22.22 -20.54 -12.89
C LEU A 181 21.45 -21.03 -14.13
N ASP A 182 20.17 -21.38 -13.93
CA ASP A 182 19.18 -21.15 -14.97
C ASP A 182 19.21 -19.65 -15.27
N GLY A 183 19.04 -19.25 -16.53
CA GLY A 183 19.03 -17.84 -16.96
C GLY A 183 17.86 -17.02 -16.39
N GLU A 184 17.37 -17.38 -15.21
CA GLU A 184 16.36 -16.70 -14.43
C GLU A 184 16.79 -15.25 -14.25
N PRO A 185 15.98 -14.28 -14.70
CA PRO A 185 16.28 -12.88 -14.53
C PRO A 185 16.42 -12.60 -13.03
N GLN A 186 17.61 -12.14 -12.64
CA GLN A 186 17.86 -11.64 -11.31
C GLN A 186 17.00 -10.40 -11.11
N GLU A 187 15.79 -10.61 -10.60
CA GLU A 187 14.81 -9.56 -10.46
C GLU A 187 15.32 -8.54 -9.45
N GLN A 188 15.40 -7.27 -9.87
CA GLN A 188 15.78 -6.19 -8.97
C GLN A 188 14.73 -6.06 -7.87
N LEU A 189 15.18 -5.64 -6.68
CA LEU A 189 14.32 -5.25 -5.56
C LEU A 189 13.54 -3.99 -5.97
N SER A 190 12.48 -4.15 -6.75
CA SER A 190 11.52 -3.09 -7.00
C SER A 190 10.58 -2.95 -5.80
N GLU A 191 10.29 -1.70 -5.45
CA GLU A 191 9.32 -1.31 -4.42
C GLU A 191 7.93 -1.91 -4.70
N PRO A 192 7.03 -2.02 -3.69
CA PRO A 192 5.71 -2.65 -3.83
C PRO A 192 4.99 -2.20 -5.11
N TRP A 193 4.78 -3.18 -5.98
CA TRP A 193 4.38 -3.00 -7.37
C TRP A 193 2.86 -2.88 -7.44
N VAL A 194 2.33 -1.69 -7.16
CA VAL A 194 0.90 -1.40 -7.38
C VAL A 194 0.72 -1.01 -8.84
N HIS A 195 0.67 -2.00 -9.74
CA HIS A 195 0.43 -1.74 -11.16
C HIS A 195 -1.01 -1.22 -11.35
N SER A 196 -1.15 -0.11 -12.06
CA SER A 196 -2.44 0.46 -12.51
C SER A 196 -3.34 -0.53 -13.28
N ARG A 197 -2.76 -1.57 -13.90
CA ARG A 197 -3.43 -2.65 -14.62
C ARG A 197 -3.83 -3.83 -13.74
N SER A 198 -3.24 -3.98 -12.55
CA SER A 198 -3.68 -4.98 -11.60
C SER A 198 -5.10 -4.60 -11.18
N GLY A 199 -6.09 -5.30 -11.74
CA GLY A 199 -7.52 -5.03 -11.58
C GLY A 199 -8.05 -5.25 -10.16
N CYS A 200 -7.21 -5.06 -9.13
CA CYS A 200 -7.59 -4.96 -7.73
C CYS A 200 -8.32 -3.64 -7.46
N LEU A 201 -9.38 -3.39 -8.25
CA LEU A 201 -10.57 -2.81 -7.68
C LEU A 201 -10.92 -3.69 -6.50
N ASP A 202 -10.88 -3.13 -5.29
CA ASP A 202 -11.40 -3.83 -4.14
C ASP A 202 -12.78 -4.39 -4.53
N ARG A 203 -12.99 -5.70 -4.33
CA ARG A 203 -14.35 -6.26 -4.41
C ARG A 203 -15.15 -5.90 -3.15
N SER A 204 -14.73 -4.86 -2.42
CA SER A 204 -15.38 -4.44 -1.18
C SER A 204 -16.66 -3.65 -1.45
N GLY A 205 -17.03 -3.48 -2.73
CA GLY A 205 -18.27 -2.81 -3.15
C GLY A 205 -18.21 -1.29 -3.03
N ARG A 206 -17.01 -0.73 -2.86
CA ARG A 206 -16.80 0.72 -2.79
C ARG A 206 -16.91 1.31 -4.21
N LYS A 207 -17.73 2.36 -4.37
CA LYS A 207 -17.87 3.09 -5.64
C LYS A 207 -16.56 3.76 -5.99
N ARG A 208 -16.03 3.62 -7.22
CA ARG A 208 -14.83 4.34 -7.69
C ARG A 208 -14.89 5.82 -7.29
N TYR A 209 -13.87 6.29 -6.59
CA TYR A 209 -13.69 7.71 -6.33
C TYR A 209 -13.16 8.37 -7.61
N GLU A 210 -14.02 9.11 -8.31
CA GLU A 210 -13.60 9.95 -9.43
C GLU A 210 -12.96 11.22 -8.89
N TYR A 211 -11.63 11.28 -8.90
CA TYR A 211 -10.90 12.51 -8.62
C TYR A 211 -11.14 13.48 -9.79
N SER A 212 -11.98 14.51 -9.60
CA SER A 212 -12.33 15.47 -10.66
C SER A 212 -11.19 16.42 -11.08
N GLY A 213 -9.95 16.17 -10.64
CA GLY A 213 -8.79 17.04 -10.87
C GLY A 213 -7.73 16.50 -11.83
N ARG A 214 -7.92 15.33 -12.46
CA ARG A 214 -7.05 14.87 -13.56
C ARG A 214 -7.79 15.04 -14.88
N GLN A 215 -7.28 15.94 -15.73
CA GLN A 215 -7.59 15.93 -17.15
C GLN A 215 -7.44 14.50 -17.65
N ALA A 216 -8.48 14.01 -18.32
CA ALA A 216 -8.46 12.74 -19.03
C ALA A 216 -7.20 12.70 -19.90
N ILE A 217 -6.26 11.83 -19.56
CA ILE A 217 -5.20 11.44 -20.47
C ILE A 217 -5.93 10.76 -21.63
N PRO A 218 -5.72 11.20 -22.88
CA PRO A 218 -6.39 10.60 -24.03
C PRO A 218 -6.07 9.10 -24.07
N ASP A 219 -7.11 8.27 -24.16
CA ASP A 219 -7.00 6.85 -24.47
C ASP A 219 -6.09 6.69 -25.70
N GLY A 220 -4.90 6.11 -25.51
CA GLY A 220 -4.07 5.74 -26.66
C GLY A 220 -2.58 5.56 -26.45
N GLN A 221 -1.97 6.00 -25.34
CA GLN A 221 -0.54 5.80 -25.10
C GLN A 221 -0.25 5.58 -23.61
N GLU A 222 -0.62 4.40 -23.10
CA GLU A 222 0.10 3.83 -21.96
C GLU A 222 1.48 3.44 -22.50
N ALA A 223 2.52 4.18 -22.09
CA ALA A 223 3.89 3.78 -22.37
C ALA A 223 4.12 2.38 -21.79
N GLU A 224 4.34 1.42 -22.69
CA GLU A 224 4.83 0.08 -22.39
C GLU A 224 6.27 0.19 -21.86
N GLU A 225 6.44 0.65 -20.63
CA GLU A 225 7.62 0.27 -19.85
C GLU A 225 7.29 -1.05 -19.16
N ALA A 226 7.22 -2.11 -19.96
CA ALA A 226 7.28 -3.47 -19.47
C ALA A 226 8.67 -3.67 -18.87
N ASP A 227 8.73 -3.89 -17.55
CA ASP A 227 9.93 -4.40 -16.90
C ASP A 227 10.27 -5.75 -17.57
N PRO A 228 11.39 -5.88 -18.28
CA PRO A 228 11.67 -7.07 -19.06
C PRO A 228 12.16 -8.15 -18.12
N GLY A 229 11.29 -9.06 -17.68
CA GLY A 229 11.80 -10.24 -17.00
C GLY A 229 10.81 -11.33 -16.65
N ILE A 230 9.69 -11.01 -16.00
CA ILE A 230 8.93 -12.06 -15.30
C ILE A 230 7.44 -11.88 -15.54
N ASP A 231 6.83 -12.92 -16.12
CA ASP A 231 5.39 -13.01 -16.36
C ASP A 231 4.64 -12.85 -15.02
N ASP A 232 3.66 -11.93 -14.98
CA ASP A 232 2.79 -11.67 -13.83
C ASP A 232 1.98 -12.91 -13.41
N SER A 233 1.95 -13.95 -14.24
CA SER A 233 1.37 -15.25 -13.90
C SER A 233 2.19 -16.03 -12.84
N VAL A 234 3.47 -15.71 -12.67
CA VAL A 234 4.39 -16.46 -11.79
C VAL A 234 4.19 -16.06 -10.32
N LYS A 235 3.56 -16.97 -9.56
CA LYS A 235 3.27 -16.77 -8.13
C LYS A 235 4.46 -17.06 -7.21
N PHE A 236 5.37 -17.94 -7.61
CA PHE A 236 6.52 -18.37 -6.78
C PHE A 236 7.82 -18.23 -7.56
N VAL A 237 8.80 -17.61 -6.93
CA VAL A 237 10.16 -17.46 -7.44
C VAL A 237 11.12 -18.20 -6.51
N PHE A 238 12.01 -18.99 -7.09
CA PHE A 238 12.97 -19.80 -6.35
C PHE A 238 14.39 -19.27 -6.55
N SER A 239 15.12 -19.05 -5.47
CA SER A 239 16.52 -18.61 -5.54
C SER A 239 17.40 -19.45 -4.61
N PRO A 240 18.23 -20.37 -5.14
CA PRO A 240 18.30 -20.79 -6.54
C PRO A 240 17.13 -21.73 -6.94
N GLY A 241 16.67 -21.66 -8.20
CA GLY A 241 15.62 -22.55 -8.71
C GLY A 241 16.09 -23.99 -9.01
N CYS A 242 17.37 -24.12 -9.37
CA CYS A 242 18.03 -25.39 -9.65
C CYS A 242 19.37 -25.46 -8.92
N LEU A 243 19.67 -26.59 -8.29
CA LEU A 243 20.91 -26.75 -7.53
C LEU A 243 21.44 -28.19 -7.57
N VAL A 244 22.77 -28.31 -7.58
CA VAL A 244 23.46 -29.59 -7.38
C VAL A 244 23.82 -29.72 -5.90
N LEU A 245 23.20 -30.68 -5.22
CA LEU A 245 23.46 -31.03 -3.83
C LEU A 245 24.54 -32.11 -3.73
N MET A 246 25.56 -31.87 -2.90
CA MET A 246 26.58 -32.86 -2.63
C MET A 246 26.00 -34.05 -1.86
N PRO A 247 26.64 -35.24 -1.92
CA PRO A 247 26.25 -36.40 -1.12
C PRO A 247 26.09 -36.06 0.36
N ARG A 248 24.95 -36.44 0.94
CA ARG A 248 24.61 -36.21 2.37
C ARG A 248 24.66 -34.75 2.83
N GLN A 249 24.52 -33.79 1.91
CA GLN A 249 24.47 -32.35 2.21
C GLN A 249 23.07 -31.77 2.05
N SER A 250 22.91 -30.54 2.53
CA SER A 250 21.67 -29.77 2.45
C SER A 250 21.93 -28.36 1.98
N ALA A 251 20.96 -27.77 1.29
CA ALA A 251 20.98 -26.37 0.90
C ALA A 251 19.70 -25.67 1.36
N GLU A 252 19.80 -24.35 1.53
CA GLU A 252 18.65 -23.48 1.76
C GLU A 252 18.28 -22.81 0.43
N VAL A 253 17.01 -22.90 0.07
CA VAL A 253 16.46 -22.23 -1.11
C VAL A 253 15.47 -21.17 -0.64
N GLN A 254 15.62 -19.95 -1.15
CA GLN A 254 14.66 -18.90 -0.91
C GLN A 254 13.45 -19.10 -1.82
N VAL A 255 12.28 -19.20 -1.21
CA VAL A 255 10.98 -19.28 -1.88
C VAL A 255 10.28 -17.95 -1.68
N THR A 256 10.14 -17.18 -2.74
CA THR A 256 9.49 -15.87 -2.74
C THR A 256 8.10 -15.98 -3.33
N LEU A 257 7.09 -15.74 -2.51
CA LEU A 257 5.70 -15.60 -2.92
C LEU A 257 5.43 -14.18 -3.43
N ARG A 258 4.86 -14.09 -4.63
CA ARG A 258 4.27 -12.88 -5.20
C ARG A 258 2.76 -12.93 -5.07
N SER A 259 2.24 -12.17 -4.12
CA SER A 259 0.81 -12.17 -3.84
C SER A 259 0.11 -11.02 -4.58
N ALA A 260 -0.43 -11.27 -5.77
CA ALA A 260 -1.13 -10.25 -6.55
C ALA A 260 -2.60 -10.05 -6.10
N GLU A 261 -3.31 -11.13 -5.79
CA GLU A 261 -4.75 -11.09 -5.51
C GLU A 261 -5.06 -11.40 -4.04
N VAL A 262 -6.04 -10.70 -3.48
CA VAL A 262 -6.58 -10.96 -2.14
C VAL A 262 -7.33 -12.30 -2.12
N GLY A 263 -6.98 -13.17 -1.20
CA GLY A 263 -7.59 -14.49 -1.06
C GLY A 263 -6.73 -15.48 -0.30
N LYS A 264 -7.25 -16.70 -0.18
CA LYS A 264 -6.49 -17.82 0.39
C LYS A 264 -5.78 -18.55 -0.72
N LEU A 265 -4.45 -18.57 -0.67
CA LEU A 265 -3.61 -19.35 -1.56
C LEU A 265 -3.29 -20.69 -0.90
N ARG A 266 -3.67 -21.78 -1.57
CA ARG A 266 -3.28 -23.14 -1.25
C ARG A 266 -2.73 -23.77 -2.51
N THR A 267 -1.47 -24.16 -2.48
CA THR A 267 -0.80 -24.81 -3.62
C THR A 267 0.24 -25.80 -3.13
N LEU A 268 0.77 -26.61 -4.03
CA LEU A 268 1.85 -27.55 -3.75
C LEU A 268 3.10 -27.07 -4.48
N LEU A 269 4.25 -27.06 -3.79
CA LEU A 269 5.54 -26.93 -4.45
C LEU A 269 6.16 -28.32 -4.55
N GLU A 270 6.75 -28.63 -5.69
CA GLU A 270 7.35 -29.91 -5.97
C GLU A 270 8.87 -29.75 -6.09
N ALA A 271 9.59 -30.60 -5.36
CA ALA A 271 11.02 -30.82 -5.53
C ALA A 271 11.23 -32.08 -6.36
N VAL A 272 11.91 -31.93 -7.50
CA VAL A 272 12.21 -33.03 -8.43
C VAL A 272 13.71 -33.24 -8.49
N GLY A 273 14.14 -34.50 -8.37
CA GLY A 273 15.52 -34.91 -8.61
C GLY A 273 15.71 -35.34 -10.06
N PHE A 274 16.86 -34.99 -10.65
CA PHE A 274 17.26 -35.49 -11.97
C PHE A 274 17.27 -37.02 -11.99
N ASP A 275 16.66 -37.63 -13.02
CA ASP A 275 16.45 -39.08 -13.19
C ASP A 275 15.68 -39.80 -12.06
N SER A 276 15.11 -39.06 -11.10
CA SER A 276 14.30 -39.65 -10.02
C SER A 276 12.85 -39.83 -10.46
N CYS A 277 12.33 -41.06 -10.34
CA CYS A 277 10.90 -41.32 -10.51
C CYS A 277 10.07 -40.88 -9.29
N ARG A 278 10.69 -40.24 -8.29
CA ARG A 278 10.03 -39.73 -7.09
C ARG A 278 10.30 -38.24 -6.95
N SER A 279 9.22 -37.49 -6.80
CA SER A 279 9.23 -36.11 -6.34
C SER A 279 8.73 -36.03 -4.91
N GLN A 280 9.02 -34.91 -4.25
CA GLN A 280 8.45 -34.59 -2.95
C GLN A 280 7.71 -33.27 -3.03
N CYS A 281 6.49 -33.25 -2.50
CA CYS A 281 5.68 -32.06 -2.46
C CYS A 281 5.65 -31.46 -1.05
N VAL A 282 5.58 -30.14 -0.98
CA VAL A 282 5.27 -29.37 0.23
C VAL A 282 4.04 -28.53 -0.04
N GLU A 283 3.07 -28.57 0.87
CA GLU A 283 1.89 -27.70 0.79
C GLU A 283 2.28 -26.29 1.23
N VAL A 284 1.83 -25.29 0.48
CA VAL A 284 2.03 -23.88 0.80
C VAL A 284 0.69 -23.26 1.08
N TYR A 285 0.64 -22.54 2.19
CA TYR A 285 -0.50 -21.70 2.55
C TYR A 285 -0.07 -20.25 2.70
N ALA A 286 -0.90 -19.37 2.18
CA ALA A 286 -0.82 -17.95 2.45
C ALA A 286 -2.23 -17.37 2.45
N GLU A 287 -2.53 -16.53 3.43
CA GLU A 287 -3.74 -15.72 3.44
C GLU A 287 -3.39 -14.30 3.00
N VAL A 288 -3.62 -14.00 1.73
CA VAL A 288 -3.35 -12.70 1.13
C VAL A 288 -4.48 -11.75 1.50
N GLN A 289 -4.17 -10.70 2.25
CA GLN A 289 -5.12 -9.66 2.66
C GLN A 289 -4.66 -8.27 2.20
N LEU A 290 -5.61 -7.34 2.15
CA LEU A 290 -5.34 -5.89 2.13
C LEU A 290 -5.73 -5.31 3.49
N PRO A 291 -5.07 -4.25 3.97
CA PRO A 291 -5.46 -3.59 5.21
C PRO A 291 -6.88 -3.05 5.11
N ARG A 292 -7.70 -3.29 6.14
CA ARG A 292 -9.12 -2.88 6.16
C ARG A 292 -9.41 -2.02 7.37
N LEU A 293 -9.42 -0.71 7.17
CA LEU A 293 -9.88 0.23 8.18
C LEU A 293 -11.36 0.58 7.98
N ARG A 294 -12.05 0.83 9.10
CA ARG A 294 -13.43 1.30 9.17
C ARG A 294 -13.54 2.43 10.18
N LEU A 295 -14.11 3.55 9.76
CA LEU A 295 -14.49 4.66 10.64
C LEU A 295 -15.74 4.28 11.44
N THR A 296 -15.80 4.67 12.72
CA THR A 296 -17.01 4.50 13.55
C THR A 296 -18.18 5.34 13.03
N THR A 297 -17.87 6.52 12.48
CA THR A 297 -18.82 7.39 11.79
C THR A 297 -18.20 7.96 10.52
N GLN A 298 -19.01 8.13 9.47
CA GLN A 298 -18.61 8.80 8.22
C GLN A 298 -18.98 10.29 8.22
N HIS A 299 -19.66 10.76 9.28
CA HIS A 299 -20.16 12.12 9.37
C HIS A 299 -19.96 12.67 10.79
N VAL A 300 -19.40 13.87 10.85
CA VAL A 300 -19.19 14.63 12.08
C VAL A 300 -19.88 15.96 11.93
N HIS A 301 -20.74 16.28 12.88
CA HIS A 301 -21.51 17.51 12.88
C HIS A 301 -21.12 18.38 14.07
N PHE A 302 -20.71 19.61 13.79
CA PHE A 302 -20.42 20.63 14.79
C PHE A 302 -21.63 21.58 14.87
N PRO A 303 -22.46 21.47 15.93
CA PRO A 303 -23.76 22.15 15.99
C PRO A 303 -23.66 23.66 16.16
N VAL A 304 -22.65 24.14 16.90
CA VAL A 304 -22.39 25.56 17.13
C VAL A 304 -20.89 25.80 17.04
N THR A 305 -20.48 26.58 16.04
CA THR A 305 -19.09 27.03 15.89
C THR A 305 -19.07 28.52 15.58
N TYR A 306 -18.01 29.21 15.98
CA TYR A 306 -17.84 30.64 15.71
C TYR A 306 -16.73 30.85 14.71
N ALA A 307 -16.90 31.82 13.81
CA ALA A 307 -15.87 32.17 12.84
C ALA A 307 -14.53 32.49 13.53
N LYS A 308 -13.44 31.95 12.98
CA LYS A 308 -12.05 32.10 13.46
C LYS A 308 -11.77 31.54 14.85
N MET A 309 -12.70 30.77 15.43
CA MET A 309 -12.49 30.08 16.70
C MET A 309 -12.42 28.57 16.49
N PRO A 310 -11.50 27.87 17.18
CA PRO A 310 -11.50 26.41 17.17
C PRO A 310 -12.73 25.86 17.89
N SER A 311 -13.35 24.84 17.30
CA SER A 311 -14.43 24.08 17.92
C SER A 311 -13.91 23.15 19.01
N GLU A 312 -14.84 22.60 19.80
CA GLU A 312 -14.51 21.52 20.73
C GLU A 312 -14.04 20.27 19.97
N ALA A 313 -13.00 19.62 20.49
CA ALA A 313 -12.43 18.43 19.86
C ALA A 313 -13.43 17.27 19.91
N VAL A 314 -13.76 16.71 18.74
CA VAL A 314 -14.59 15.51 18.62
C VAL A 314 -13.70 14.29 18.42
N GLU A 315 -13.95 13.23 19.19
CA GLU A 315 -13.23 11.96 19.07
C GLU A 315 -13.93 11.01 18.10
N ILE A 316 -13.16 10.42 17.18
CA ILE A 316 -13.63 9.42 16.23
C ILE A 316 -12.78 8.18 16.33
N GLY A 317 -13.43 7.02 16.37
CA GLY A 317 -12.76 5.74 16.34
C GLY A 317 -12.52 5.28 14.91
N VAL A 318 -11.37 4.63 14.70
CA VAL A 318 -11.11 3.74 13.58
C VAL A 318 -10.82 2.36 14.10
N ARG A 319 -11.40 1.37 13.44
CA ARG A 319 -11.18 -0.04 13.72
C ARG A 319 -10.49 -0.70 12.53
N ASN A 320 -9.50 -1.53 12.83
CA ASN A 320 -8.89 -2.40 11.86
C ASN A 320 -9.62 -3.74 11.85
N ASP A 321 -10.34 -4.02 10.76
CA ASP A 321 -11.07 -5.27 10.55
C ASP A 321 -10.22 -6.33 9.82
N SER A 322 -8.93 -6.06 9.55
CA SER A 322 -7.97 -7.02 8.98
C SER A 322 -7.06 -7.64 10.04
N ASP A 323 -6.43 -8.77 9.68
CA ASP A 323 -5.46 -9.48 10.52
C ASP A 323 -4.02 -8.97 10.31
N MET A 324 -3.87 -7.84 9.60
CA MET A 324 -2.58 -7.18 9.36
C MET A 324 -2.59 -5.76 9.91
N PRO A 325 -1.42 -5.19 10.24
CA PRO A 325 -1.33 -3.78 10.59
C PRO A 325 -1.68 -2.89 9.39
N ALA A 326 -2.38 -1.80 9.67
CA ALA A 326 -2.89 -0.89 8.65
C ALA A 326 -2.36 0.52 8.91
N THR A 327 -1.50 1.01 8.02
CA THR A 327 -1.04 2.40 8.03
C THR A 327 -2.11 3.30 7.45
N PHE A 328 -2.22 4.51 7.99
CA PHE A 328 -3.18 5.51 7.51
C PHE A 328 -2.57 6.90 7.40
N ASN A 329 -3.18 7.73 6.57
CA ASN A 329 -2.83 9.12 6.40
C ASN A 329 -4.08 9.97 6.08
N TRP A 330 -4.26 11.05 6.82
CA TRP A 330 -5.28 12.06 6.54
C TRP A 330 -4.69 13.10 5.58
N LYS A 331 -5.29 13.26 4.39
CA LYS A 331 -5.00 14.43 3.54
C LYS A 331 -6.07 15.47 3.78
N ILE A 332 -5.76 16.44 4.64
CA ILE A 332 -6.65 17.55 4.95
C ILE A 332 -6.65 18.52 3.75
N PRO A 333 -7.79 18.71 3.06
CA PRO A 333 -7.87 19.68 1.98
C PRO A 333 -7.76 21.10 2.55
N LEU A 334 -6.88 21.93 1.97
CA LEU A 334 -6.75 23.35 2.31
C LEU A 334 -7.73 24.21 1.48
N GLU A 335 -8.94 23.70 1.25
CA GLU A 335 -9.94 24.38 0.44
C GLU A 335 -10.60 25.52 1.22
N LEU A 336 -9.98 26.71 1.16
CA LEU A 336 -10.50 27.93 1.79
C LEU A 336 -11.91 28.30 1.30
N SER A 337 -12.31 27.85 0.10
CA SER A 337 -13.67 28.06 -0.44
C SER A 337 -14.77 27.34 0.34
N ALA A 338 -14.44 26.26 1.05
CA ALA A 338 -15.41 25.52 1.86
C ALA A 338 -15.77 26.23 3.18
N GLY A 339 -15.01 27.27 3.56
CA GLY A 339 -15.24 28.03 4.79
C GLY A 339 -14.91 27.27 6.09
N LEU A 340 -14.28 26.09 5.99
CA LEU A 340 -13.97 25.22 7.12
C LEU A 340 -12.54 24.68 7.01
N GLU A 341 -11.69 25.02 7.97
CA GLU A 341 -10.40 24.37 8.18
C GLU A 341 -10.55 23.25 9.20
N VAL A 342 -9.88 22.12 8.99
CA VAL A 342 -9.99 20.96 9.88
C VAL A 342 -8.61 20.51 10.30
N LEU A 343 -8.42 20.27 11.59
CA LEU A 343 -7.21 19.71 12.17
C LEU A 343 -7.54 18.33 12.74
N ILE A 344 -6.78 17.32 12.33
CA ILE A 344 -6.93 15.93 12.80
C ILE A 344 -5.63 15.51 13.48
N THR A 345 -5.73 14.93 14.67
CA THR A 345 -4.57 14.43 15.43
C THR A 345 -4.84 13.03 15.98
N PRO A 346 -3.94 12.05 15.72
CA PRO A 346 -2.81 12.08 14.77
C PRO A 346 -3.23 12.16 13.29
N ALA A 347 -2.38 12.77 12.45
CA ALA A 347 -2.60 12.90 11.00
C ALA A 347 -2.20 11.63 10.22
N ASP A 348 -1.26 10.86 10.75
CA ASP A 348 -0.79 9.58 10.21
C ASP A 348 -0.45 8.63 11.35
N GLY A 349 -0.34 7.36 11.03
CA GLY A 349 0.03 6.33 12.00
C GLY A 349 -0.31 4.94 11.52
N GLU A 350 -0.33 4.00 12.47
CA GLU A 350 -0.59 2.59 12.22
C GLU A 350 -1.60 2.05 13.24
N VAL A 351 -2.58 1.31 12.76
CA VAL A 351 -3.56 0.62 13.60
C VAL A 351 -3.21 -0.87 13.64
N PRO A 352 -3.00 -1.47 14.83
CA PRO A 352 -2.61 -2.87 14.92
C PRO A 352 -3.71 -3.80 14.38
N PRO A 353 -3.37 -5.06 14.04
CA PRO A 353 -4.33 -6.08 13.63
C PRO A 353 -5.49 -6.18 14.62
N ARG A 354 -6.74 -6.19 14.13
CA ARG A 354 -7.95 -6.25 14.97
C ARG A 354 -8.06 -5.16 16.04
N GLY A 355 -7.24 -4.11 15.96
CA GLY A 355 -7.17 -3.03 16.94
C GLY A 355 -8.09 -1.86 16.64
N GLU A 356 -8.12 -0.92 17.57
CA GLU A 356 -8.86 0.34 17.45
C GLU A 356 -7.92 1.50 17.76
N ALA A 357 -8.12 2.63 17.08
CA ALA A 357 -7.42 3.89 17.29
C ALA A 357 -8.44 5.03 17.35
N THR A 358 -8.14 6.07 18.12
CA THR A 358 -8.99 7.25 18.25
C THR A 358 -8.28 8.49 17.73
N PHE A 359 -8.99 9.31 16.97
CA PHE A 359 -8.50 10.58 16.44
C PHE A 359 -9.31 11.73 17.01
N LYS A 360 -8.64 12.85 17.25
CA LYS A 360 -9.27 14.11 17.64
C LYS A 360 -9.42 15.00 16.43
N ILE A 361 -10.62 15.51 16.21
CA ILE A 361 -10.94 16.43 15.13
C ILE A 361 -11.37 17.76 15.71
N VAL A 362 -10.70 18.81 15.27
CA VAL A 362 -11.01 20.20 15.59
C VAL A 362 -11.28 20.92 14.28
N THR A 363 -12.30 21.77 14.26
CA THR A 363 -12.64 22.59 13.09
C THR A 363 -12.47 24.06 13.42
N ILE A 364 -11.93 24.81 12.47
CA ILE A 364 -11.75 26.27 12.54
C ILE A 364 -12.51 26.84 11.35
N PRO A 365 -13.75 27.31 11.56
CA PRO A 365 -14.49 27.95 10.49
C PRO A 365 -13.86 29.28 10.10
N THR A 366 -13.77 29.57 8.81
CA THR A 366 -13.16 30.81 8.30
C THR A 366 -14.20 31.81 7.79
N ILE A 367 -15.37 31.31 7.35
CA ILE A 367 -16.45 32.10 6.76
C ILE A 367 -17.75 31.81 7.50
N GLU A 368 -18.51 32.86 7.82
CA GLU A 368 -19.84 32.74 8.42
C GLU A 368 -20.82 32.12 7.42
N ALA A 369 -21.47 31.02 7.82
CA ALA A 369 -22.37 30.27 6.96
C ALA A 369 -23.34 29.45 7.81
N GLU A 370 -24.59 29.36 7.37
CA GLU A 370 -25.59 28.50 8.00
C GLU A 370 -25.18 27.01 7.93
N PHE A 371 -24.48 26.63 6.86
CA PHE A 371 -24.00 25.27 6.66
C PHE A 371 -22.70 25.26 5.86
N SER A 372 -21.60 24.92 6.52
CA SER A 372 -20.30 24.63 5.89
C SER A 372 -20.05 23.13 5.90
N GLN A 373 -19.49 22.60 4.81
CA GLN A 373 -19.18 21.18 4.68
C GLN A 373 -17.80 21.00 4.05
N LEU A 374 -17.05 20.02 4.56
CA LEU A 374 -15.79 19.56 3.99
C LEU A 374 -15.74 18.03 3.97
N ASP A 375 -15.39 17.46 2.82
CA ASP A 375 -15.15 16.02 2.66
C ASP A 375 -13.63 15.75 2.79
N ILE A 376 -13.24 14.99 3.81
CA ILE A 376 -11.85 14.77 4.20
C ILE A 376 -11.44 13.34 3.81
N PRO A 377 -10.51 13.17 2.86
CA PRO A 377 -10.05 11.86 2.45
C PRO A 377 -9.09 11.22 3.49
N PHE A 378 -9.39 9.98 3.84
CA PHE A 378 -8.63 9.11 4.74
C PHE A 378 -7.99 7.99 3.93
N PHE A 379 -6.69 8.11 3.70
CA PHE A 379 -5.91 7.15 2.94
C PHE A 379 -5.46 6.00 3.83
N ILE A 380 -5.54 4.80 3.29
CA ILE A 380 -5.05 3.57 3.92
C ILE A 380 -3.87 3.11 3.06
N GLY A 381 -2.75 2.74 3.68
CA GLY A 381 -1.60 2.20 2.96
C GLY A 381 -2.02 1.02 2.07
N ASP A 382 -1.45 0.95 0.86
CA ASP A 382 -1.68 -0.13 -0.12
C ASP A 382 -3.11 -0.23 -0.67
N VAL A 383 -4.01 0.67 -0.27
CA VAL A 383 -5.38 0.74 -0.79
C VAL A 383 -5.53 2.00 -1.64
N LEU A 384 -5.81 1.81 -2.94
CA LEU A 384 -5.94 2.91 -3.89
C LEU A 384 -7.10 3.85 -3.56
N GLN A 385 -8.18 3.32 -2.98
CA GLN A 385 -9.37 4.08 -2.68
C GLN A 385 -9.40 4.58 -1.22
N PRO A 386 -9.38 5.90 -0.98
CA PRO A 386 -9.51 6.45 0.36
C PRO A 386 -10.95 6.31 0.88
N LEU A 387 -11.10 6.26 2.20
CA LEU A 387 -12.38 6.54 2.84
C LEU A 387 -12.60 8.06 2.87
N VAL A 388 -13.85 8.50 3.03
CA VAL A 388 -14.18 9.92 3.13
C VAL A 388 -14.92 10.15 4.44
N LEU A 389 -14.41 11.10 5.22
CA LEU A 389 -15.09 11.62 6.41
C LEU A 389 -15.69 12.98 6.07
N ARG A 390 -16.99 13.12 6.28
CA ARG A 390 -17.68 14.40 6.08
C ARG A 390 -17.74 15.19 7.37
N ALA A 391 -17.16 16.38 7.39
CA ALA A 391 -17.31 17.34 8.46
C ALA A 391 -18.33 18.41 8.06
N THR A 392 -19.34 18.64 8.90
CA THR A 392 -20.31 19.73 8.72
C THR A 392 -20.33 20.63 9.95
N ALA A 393 -20.46 21.92 9.74
CA ALA A 393 -20.52 22.90 10.83
C ALA A 393 -21.54 23.99 10.52
N ARG A 394 -22.21 24.47 11.57
CA ARG A 394 -22.94 25.75 11.53
C ARG A 394 -22.04 26.83 12.09
N VAL A 395 -21.80 27.88 11.30
CA VAL A 395 -20.80 28.90 11.61
C VAL A 395 -21.49 30.23 11.89
N PHE A 396 -21.43 30.62 13.15
CA PHE A 396 -21.96 31.90 13.62
C PHE A 396 -20.88 32.98 13.60
N GLY A 397 -21.32 34.18 13.27
CA GLY A 397 -20.50 35.38 13.29
C GLY A 397 -20.42 36.04 14.66
N LEU A 398 -19.96 37.29 14.64
CA LEU A 398 -20.07 38.16 15.80
C LEU A 398 -21.52 38.62 15.96
N GLU A 399 -22.13 38.23 17.08
CA GLU A 399 -23.47 38.67 17.47
C GLU A 399 -23.41 39.40 18.81
N VAL A 400 -23.69 40.71 18.76
CA VAL A 400 -23.81 41.56 19.95
C VAL A 400 -25.20 42.15 20.00
N ASP A 401 -25.91 41.87 21.07
CA ASP A 401 -27.19 42.49 21.36
C ASP A 401 -26.99 43.75 22.22
N TYR A 402 -27.83 44.75 22.03
CA TYR A 402 -27.83 45.93 22.87
C TYR A 402 -29.24 46.34 23.28
N ALA A 403 -29.32 46.97 24.46
CA ALA A 403 -30.55 47.52 25.02
C ALA A 403 -30.25 48.85 25.72
N VAL A 404 -31.18 49.80 25.59
CA VAL A 404 -31.16 51.07 26.32
C VAL A 404 -32.14 50.95 27.47
N VAL A 405 -31.64 51.03 28.70
CA VAL A 405 -32.42 50.80 29.91
C VAL A 405 -32.39 52.06 30.78
N PRO A 406 -33.55 52.55 31.26
CA PRO A 406 -33.61 53.62 32.25
C PRO A 406 -32.81 53.29 33.51
N ASN A 407 -32.22 54.31 34.13
CA ASN A 407 -31.42 54.10 35.33
C ASN A 407 -32.29 53.60 36.49
N GLY A 408 -31.98 52.40 37.01
CA GLY A 408 -32.70 51.75 38.11
C GLY A 408 -33.61 50.59 37.69
N GLU A 409 -33.82 50.36 36.39
CA GLU A 409 -34.53 49.17 35.89
C GLU A 409 -33.57 47.98 35.71
N LEU A 410 -34.09 46.76 35.89
CA LEU A 410 -33.31 45.55 35.67
C LEU A 410 -33.08 45.38 34.17
N PRO A 411 -31.85 45.08 33.75
CA PRO A 411 -31.57 44.88 32.34
C PRO A 411 -32.21 43.55 31.87
N PRO A 412 -32.56 43.43 30.57
CA PRO A 412 -33.33 42.30 30.07
C PRO A 412 -32.61 40.96 30.31
N ALA A 413 -33.37 39.93 30.65
CA ALA A 413 -32.84 38.58 30.88
C ALA A 413 -32.36 37.98 29.55
N ILE A 414 -31.09 37.56 29.50
CA ILE A 414 -30.46 37.11 28.25
C ILE A 414 -30.16 35.64 28.26
N VAL A 415 -30.52 35.02 27.14
CA VAL A 415 -30.17 33.67 26.81
C VAL A 415 -28.81 33.70 26.10
N HIS A 416 -27.82 33.01 26.68
CA HIS A 416 -26.49 32.80 26.08
C HIS A 416 -26.54 31.78 24.95
N GLN A 417 -27.37 32.03 23.94
CA GLN A 417 -27.47 31.21 22.73
C GLN A 417 -27.46 32.14 21.50
N PRO A 418 -26.81 31.72 20.39
CA PRO A 418 -26.89 32.44 19.12
C PRO A 418 -28.34 32.63 18.67
N ARG A 419 -28.67 33.76 18.05
CA ARG A 419 -30.03 33.97 17.54
C ARG A 419 -30.26 33.05 16.33
N ALA A 420 -31.47 32.48 16.21
CA ALA A 420 -31.84 31.81 14.96
C ALA A 420 -31.86 32.85 13.82
N LEU A 421 -31.39 32.46 12.62
CA LEU A 421 -31.32 33.32 11.42
C LEU A 421 -32.69 33.89 10.99
N ALA A 422 -33.80 33.40 11.54
CA ALA A 422 -35.15 33.85 11.27
C ALA A 422 -35.83 34.49 12.50
N GLY A 423 -35.91 35.82 12.51
CA GLY A 423 -37.12 36.54 12.93
C GLY A 423 -37.57 36.49 14.39
N GLU A 424 -36.68 36.35 15.37
CA GLU A 424 -37.09 36.56 16.77
C GLU A 424 -37.32 38.05 17.07
N THR A 425 -38.55 38.40 17.46
CA THR A 425 -38.89 39.68 18.11
C THR A 425 -38.34 39.69 19.53
N SER A 426 -37.06 40.04 19.67
CA SER A 426 -36.41 40.22 20.97
C SER A 426 -36.57 41.68 21.44
N GLU A 427 -36.64 41.89 22.75
CA GLU A 427 -36.57 43.21 23.40
C GLU A 427 -35.22 43.91 23.17
N THR A 428 -34.23 43.16 22.67
CA THR A 428 -32.87 43.60 22.35
C THR A 428 -32.66 43.77 20.85
N SER A 429 -31.93 44.82 20.47
CA SER A 429 -31.51 45.07 19.09
C SER A 429 -30.21 44.32 18.80
N ALA A 430 -30.15 43.59 17.68
CA ALA A 430 -28.98 42.78 17.30
C ALA A 430 -28.04 43.55 16.36
N VAL A 431 -26.76 43.61 16.70
CA VAL A 431 -25.68 44.01 15.79
C VAL A 431 -25.09 42.73 15.20
N ALA A 432 -25.35 42.51 13.90
CA ALA A 432 -24.78 41.41 13.13
C ALA A 432 -23.89 41.98 12.02
N ASN A 433 -22.75 41.33 11.76
CA ASN A 433 -21.84 41.68 10.66
C ASN A 433 -21.36 43.14 10.69
N GLY A 434 -21.21 43.70 11.90
CA GLY A 434 -20.78 45.08 12.11
C GLY A 434 -21.81 46.15 11.71
N LYS A 435 -23.06 45.77 11.45
CA LYS A 435 -24.16 46.69 11.13
C LYS A 435 -25.22 46.65 12.21
N ALA A 436 -25.57 47.83 12.72
CA ALA A 436 -26.77 48.01 13.53
C ALA A 436 -28.03 47.89 12.64
N PRO A 437 -29.18 47.49 13.21
CA PRO A 437 -30.43 47.47 12.46
C PRO A 437 -30.85 48.90 12.09
N ASP A 438 -31.58 49.05 10.99
CA ASP A 438 -32.04 50.35 10.48
C ASP A 438 -32.90 51.12 11.52
N ALA A 439 -33.56 50.40 12.43
CA ALA A 439 -34.33 50.94 13.54
C ALA A 439 -33.56 50.87 14.87
N ALA A 440 -32.35 51.45 14.92
CA ALA A 440 -31.58 51.52 16.16
C ALA A 440 -32.32 52.37 17.22
N PRO A 441 -32.41 51.91 18.49
CA PRO A 441 -33.05 52.66 19.56
C PRO A 441 -32.31 53.98 19.83
N ILE A 442 -33.09 55.04 19.97
CA ILE A 442 -32.59 56.39 20.29
C ILE A 442 -32.46 56.50 21.81
N VAL A 443 -31.27 56.92 22.27
CA VAL A 443 -31.06 57.26 23.69
C VAL A 443 -31.64 58.66 23.93
N ASP A 444 -32.89 58.72 24.37
CA ASP A 444 -33.56 59.98 24.70
C ASP A 444 -33.47 60.29 26.20
N PHE A 445 -32.74 61.35 26.53
CA PHE A 445 -32.63 61.85 27.90
C PHE A 445 -33.80 62.78 28.31
N GLY A 446 -34.76 63.02 27.41
CA GLY A 446 -35.92 63.88 27.63
C GLY A 446 -35.55 65.32 27.99
N VAL A 447 -36.43 65.98 28.75
CA VAL A 447 -36.17 67.32 29.27
C VAL A 447 -35.23 67.22 30.47
N ILE A 448 -34.09 67.92 30.40
CA ILE A 448 -33.08 68.00 31.46
C ILE A 448 -32.95 69.45 31.89
N GLU A 449 -32.93 69.72 33.19
CA GLU A 449 -32.69 71.06 33.73
C GLU A 449 -31.21 71.45 33.56
N LEU A 450 -30.95 72.74 33.34
CA LEU A 450 -29.59 73.28 33.28
C LEU A 450 -28.79 72.85 34.52
N GLN A 451 -27.57 72.38 34.31
CA GLN A 451 -26.65 71.89 35.36
C GLN A 451 -27.09 70.62 36.11
N THR A 452 -28.17 69.94 35.68
CA THR A 452 -28.51 68.62 36.20
C THR A 452 -27.90 67.52 35.33
N SER A 453 -27.58 66.38 35.96
CA SER A 453 -27.07 65.20 35.25
C SER A 453 -28.15 64.11 35.25
N ARG A 454 -28.33 63.48 34.10
CA ARG A 454 -29.21 62.32 33.92
C ARG A 454 -28.38 61.18 33.35
N SER A 455 -28.60 59.99 33.88
CA SER A 455 -27.92 58.77 33.41
C SER A 455 -28.95 57.83 32.79
N ILE A 456 -28.57 57.17 31.71
CA ILE A 456 -29.28 56.06 31.07
C ILE A 456 -28.23 54.98 30.84
N GLN A 457 -28.61 53.71 31.00
CA GLN A 457 -27.70 52.58 30.87
C GLN A 457 -27.82 52.01 29.46
N LEU A 458 -26.71 51.97 28.72
CA LEU A 458 -26.57 51.16 27.50
C LEU A 458 -25.95 49.83 27.89
N VAL A 459 -26.67 48.73 27.70
CA VAL A 459 -26.16 47.40 27.99
C VAL A 459 -25.82 46.70 26.69
N LEU A 460 -24.56 46.24 26.59
CA LEU A 460 -24.06 45.44 25.48
C LEU A 460 -23.91 44.00 25.92
N TYR A 461 -24.37 43.09 25.07
CA TYR A 461 -24.46 41.68 25.38
C TYR A 461 -23.87 40.88 24.25
N ASN A 462 -22.71 40.32 24.53
CA ASN A 462 -22.06 39.41 23.59
C ASN A 462 -22.77 38.06 23.62
N ARG A 463 -23.51 37.74 22.55
CA ARG A 463 -24.13 36.42 22.35
C ARG A 463 -23.18 35.45 21.66
N SER A 464 -22.06 35.94 21.13
CA SER A 464 -21.03 35.10 20.53
C SER A 464 -20.14 34.44 21.60
N GLY A 465 -19.52 33.32 21.23
CA GLY A 465 -18.46 32.68 22.01
C GLY A 465 -17.08 33.34 21.82
N MET A 466 -17.02 34.52 21.19
CA MET A 466 -15.78 35.22 20.87
C MET A 466 -15.59 36.42 21.80
N ALA A 467 -14.38 36.67 22.30
CA ALA A 467 -14.11 37.91 23.03
C ALA A 467 -14.16 39.11 22.06
N THR A 468 -15.08 40.04 22.30
CA THR A 468 -15.31 41.19 21.42
C THR A 468 -14.84 42.48 22.08
N PRO A 469 -13.74 43.11 21.60
CA PRO A 469 -13.38 44.44 22.06
C PRO A 469 -14.41 45.46 21.56
N PHE A 470 -14.75 46.44 22.39
CA PHE A 470 -15.67 47.53 22.02
C PHE A 470 -15.05 48.89 22.34
N SER A 471 -15.43 49.91 21.57
CA SER A 471 -15.11 51.32 21.84
C SER A 471 -16.36 52.16 21.65
N VAL A 472 -16.55 53.16 22.50
CA VAL A 472 -17.71 54.07 22.47
C VAL A 472 -17.20 55.47 22.23
N GLN A 473 -17.74 56.13 21.19
CA GLN A 473 -17.43 57.51 20.85
C GLN A 473 -18.73 58.30 20.72
N VAL A 474 -18.70 59.58 21.13
CA VAL A 474 -19.84 60.49 21.01
C VAL A 474 -19.48 61.55 19.98
N GLU A 475 -20.20 61.56 18.86
CA GLU A 475 -20.09 62.63 17.88
C GLU A 475 -20.85 63.86 18.36
N LYS A 476 -20.18 65.01 18.42
CA LYS A 476 -20.79 66.26 18.84
C LYS A 476 -21.50 66.89 17.65
N ASN A 477 -22.81 66.73 17.58
CA ASN A 477 -23.62 67.56 16.71
C ASN A 477 -23.60 69.01 17.23
N PRO A 478 -23.39 70.02 16.36
CA PRO A 478 -23.41 71.41 16.77
C PRO A 478 -24.76 71.72 17.43
N ALA A 479 -24.73 72.26 18.64
CA ALA A 479 -25.93 72.61 19.36
C ALA A 479 -26.76 73.59 18.51
N TYR A 480 -28.08 73.37 18.49
CA TYR A 480 -29.02 74.31 17.90
C TYR A 480 -28.94 75.64 18.67
N ASP A 481 -28.26 76.62 18.09
CA ASP A 481 -28.23 77.98 18.63
C ASP A 481 -29.36 78.81 17.98
N PRO A 482 -30.44 79.12 18.74
CA PRO A 482 -31.52 79.95 18.23
C PRO A 482 -31.04 81.37 17.85
N LEU A 483 -29.92 81.85 18.41
CA LEU A 483 -29.36 83.17 18.09
C LEU A 483 -28.62 83.17 16.75
N LEU A 484 -28.03 82.05 16.34
CA LEU A 484 -27.42 81.89 15.02
C LEU A 484 -28.48 81.90 13.90
N LYS A 485 -29.64 81.26 14.12
CA LYS A 485 -30.80 81.39 13.22
C LYS A 485 -31.45 82.77 13.27
N GLY A 486 -31.55 83.38 14.45
CA GLY A 486 -32.04 84.76 14.62
C GLY A 486 -31.18 85.79 13.89
N ARG A 487 -29.85 85.63 13.91
CA ARG A 487 -28.91 86.48 13.14
C ARG A 487 -29.04 86.32 11.64
N THR A 488 -29.28 85.11 11.14
CA THR A 488 -29.45 84.85 9.70
C THR A 488 -30.81 85.36 9.20
N VAL A 489 -31.88 85.15 9.96
CA VAL A 489 -33.21 85.72 9.67
C VAL A 489 -33.19 87.25 9.79
N GLY A 490 -32.53 87.79 10.81
CA GLY A 490 -32.31 89.23 10.98
C GLY A 490 -31.51 89.84 9.82
N GLY A 491 -30.45 89.17 9.37
CA GLY A 491 -29.68 89.60 8.18
C GLY A 491 -30.50 89.55 6.89
N LEU A 492 -31.36 88.55 6.72
CA LEU A 492 -32.29 88.45 5.58
C LEU A 492 -33.36 89.55 5.61
N LEU A 493 -33.93 89.85 6.78
CA LEU A 493 -34.89 90.94 6.97
C LEU A 493 -34.25 92.31 6.73
N ASP A 494 -33.02 92.50 7.19
CA ASP A 494 -32.29 93.76 7.01
C ASP A 494 -31.86 93.97 5.54
N ALA A 495 -31.54 92.89 4.83
CA ALA A 495 -31.34 92.91 3.38
C ALA A 495 -32.63 93.19 2.60
N ALA A 496 -33.76 92.58 3.01
CA ALA A 496 -35.07 92.84 2.40
C ALA A 496 -35.55 94.29 2.64
N THR A 497 -35.29 94.83 3.82
CA THR A 497 -35.61 96.22 4.17
C THR A 497 -34.76 97.20 3.35
N ARG A 498 -33.48 96.88 3.12
CA ARG A 498 -32.60 97.66 2.21
C ARG A 498 -33.05 97.62 0.75
N MET A 499 -33.50 96.46 0.25
CA MET A 499 -34.05 96.38 -1.11
C MET A 499 -35.36 97.17 -1.25
N TYR A 500 -36.25 97.14 -0.26
CA TYR A 500 -37.47 97.95 -0.26
C TYR A 500 -37.18 99.46 -0.24
N ALA A 501 -36.16 99.90 0.51
CA ALA A 501 -35.75 101.30 0.55
C ALA A 501 -35.16 101.80 -0.79
N LEU A 502 -34.49 100.93 -1.54
CA LEU A 502 -33.91 101.25 -2.85
C LEU A 502 -34.95 101.34 -3.98
N CYS A 503 -36.06 100.60 -3.88
CA CYS A 503 -37.16 100.68 -4.86
C CYS A 503 -38.14 101.84 -4.63
N GLY A 504 -38.04 102.54 -3.49
CA GLY A 504 -38.98 103.58 -3.08
C GLY A 504 -38.67 105.01 -3.54
N HIS A 505 -37.48 105.29 -4.10
CA HIS A 505 -37.06 106.65 -4.52
C HIS A 505 -36.31 106.61 -5.86
N GLY A 506 -37.07 106.67 -6.96
CA GLY A 506 -36.54 106.75 -8.32
C GLY A 506 -37.55 107.31 -9.31
N GLY A 507 -38.19 108.44 -8.94
CA GLY A 507 -39.07 109.19 -9.82
C GLY A 507 -38.45 110.52 -10.24
N SER A 508 -38.15 110.64 -11.54
CA SER A 508 -38.11 111.85 -12.37
C SER A 508 -36.75 112.51 -12.73
N ALA A 509 -36.57 112.59 -14.06
CA ALA A 509 -35.85 113.58 -14.89
C ALA A 509 -34.31 113.53 -14.90
N ASP A 510 -33.58 113.77 -15.99
CA ASP A 510 -33.79 113.97 -17.44
C ASP A 510 -32.35 114.13 -18.01
N GLY A 511 -32.10 113.89 -19.31
CA GLY A 511 -30.82 114.29 -19.95
C GLY A 511 -30.14 113.32 -20.92
N SER A 512 -30.65 113.29 -22.15
CA SER A 512 -29.91 113.43 -23.43
C SER A 512 -28.52 112.79 -23.70
N ARG A 513 -28.48 112.04 -24.82
CA ARG A 513 -27.59 112.15 -26.01
C ARG A 513 -26.34 111.26 -26.20
N GLU A 514 -26.23 110.85 -27.49
CA GLU A 514 -25.09 110.38 -28.31
C GLU A 514 -24.57 108.96 -28.06
N MET A 515 -24.71 107.97 -28.96
CA MET A 515 -24.41 107.80 -30.40
C MET A 515 -22.92 107.50 -30.67
N GLN A 516 -22.70 106.43 -31.46
CA GLN A 516 -21.45 105.86 -32.01
C GLN A 516 -20.78 104.79 -31.14
N SER A 517 -20.14 103.73 -31.66
CA SER A 517 -20.19 102.90 -32.88
C SER A 517 -19.07 101.86 -32.71
N MET A 518 -19.15 100.74 -33.45
CA MET A 518 -18.06 99.76 -33.67
C MET A 518 -17.77 98.86 -32.46
N SER A 519 -17.51 97.56 -32.59
CA SER A 519 -17.31 96.64 -33.73
C SER A 519 -17.38 95.23 -33.17
#